data_AF-A0A5E4QYW8-F1
#
_entry.id   AF-A0A5E4QYW8-F1
#
_cell.length_a   1.000
_cell.length_b   1.000
_cell.length_c   1.000
_cell.angle_alpha   90.00
_cell.angle_beta   90.00
_cell.angle_gamma   90.00
#
_symmetry.space_group_name_H-M   'P 1'
#
loop_
_entity.id
_entity.type
_entity.pdbx_description
1 polymer ?
#
loop_
_entity_poly.entity_id
_entity_poly.type
_entity_poly.pdbx_seq_one_letter_code
_entity_poly.pdbx_strand_id
1 'polypeptide(L)'
;MISEFAKEKVFWTRKMNLNLVKFIQSKQNIWNPRHPKYTSTVVKDKTYAEFATKYGNNFSGQAVKERWTNIRSTFANYLRKVKTNAQSGNEEYKVNWHLWEPCQFLLRVNRSNISTQVQNGECSEIASDLEAPDISDSEIITGTEETRLTCSGVAHSLLRVFRGAQHDPFGLDNTVHGRIGKAVTEKLSQMNSFEAAKLTQMIIDILVMYNIDSTINPNNIKSEMF
;
A
#
# COMPACT_ATOMS: atom_id res chain seq x y z
N MET A 1 31.90 -3.73 0.70
CA MET A 1 30.91 -2.66 0.91
C MET A 1 29.69 -3.32 1.56
N ILE A 2 29.68 -3.43 2.88
CA ILE A 2 28.57 -4.06 3.61
C ILE A 2 27.40 -3.09 3.52
N SER A 3 26.41 -3.51 2.75
CA SER A 3 25.19 -2.81 2.38
C SER A 3 24.55 -2.05 3.56
N GLU A 4 24.07 -0.82 3.33
CA GLU A 4 23.32 0.00 4.32
C GLU A 4 22.15 -0.75 5.00
N PHE A 5 21.72 -1.87 4.41
CA PHE A 5 20.78 -2.82 4.97
C PHE A 5 21.20 -3.39 6.34
N ALA A 6 22.50 -3.39 6.69
CA ALA A 6 22.98 -3.91 7.98
C ALA A 6 22.71 -2.96 9.18
N LYS A 7 22.29 -1.70 8.94
CA LYS A 7 21.95 -0.77 10.03
C LYS A 7 20.51 -0.91 10.54
N GLU A 8 19.58 -1.37 9.70
CA GLU A 8 18.20 -1.61 10.13
C GLU A 8 18.10 -3.01 10.76
N LYS A 9 18.00 -3.08 12.10
CA LYS A 9 17.68 -4.33 12.82
C LYS A 9 16.29 -4.91 12.46
N VAL A 10 15.52 -4.19 11.64
CA VAL A 10 14.08 -4.36 11.50
C VAL A 10 13.65 -4.12 10.06
N PHE A 11 13.12 -5.15 9.40
CA PHE A 11 12.65 -5.08 8.01
C PHE A 11 11.19 -4.60 7.92
N TRP A 12 10.93 -3.54 7.15
CA TRP A 12 9.60 -2.92 7.02
C TRP A 12 8.92 -3.26 5.69
N THR A 13 8.02 -4.24 5.70
CA THR A 13 7.22 -4.58 4.51
C THR A 13 6.18 -3.49 4.16
N ARG A 14 5.70 -3.49 2.91
CA ARG A 14 4.61 -2.60 2.46
C ARG A 14 3.35 -2.73 3.33
N LYS A 15 2.99 -3.97 3.71
CA LYS A 15 1.85 -4.26 4.59
C LYS A 15 2.06 -3.69 5.99
N MET A 16 3.26 -3.81 6.55
CA MET A 16 3.59 -3.26 7.87
C MET A 16 3.56 -1.73 7.89
N ASN A 17 4.08 -1.10 6.84
CA ASN A 17 3.98 0.36 6.69
C ASN A 17 2.51 0.81 6.62
N LEU A 18 1.68 0.10 5.84
CA LEU A 18 0.25 0.39 5.76
C LEU A 18 -0.44 0.21 7.12
N ASN A 19 -0.13 -0.86 7.84
CA ASN A 19 -0.66 -1.12 9.18
C ASN A 19 -0.23 -0.04 10.17
N LEU A 20 1.01 0.44 10.08
CA LEU A 20 1.53 1.54 10.91
C LEU A 20 0.73 2.82 10.66
N VAL A 21 0.53 3.19 9.39
CA VAL A 21 -0.24 4.39 9.04
C VAL A 21 -1.67 4.30 9.56
N LYS A 22 -2.36 3.16 9.35
CA LYS A 22 -3.72 2.93 9.85
C LYS A 22 -3.80 2.98 11.38
N PHE A 23 -2.82 2.41 12.06
CA PHE A 23 -2.74 2.45 13.52
C PHE A 23 -2.52 3.88 14.04
N ILE A 24 -1.64 4.64 13.41
CA ILE A 24 -1.39 6.03 13.81
C ILE A 24 -2.61 6.90 13.52
N GLN A 25 -3.29 6.69 12.41
CA GLN A 25 -4.53 7.38 12.07
C GLN A 25 -5.57 7.28 13.20
N SER A 26 -5.72 6.12 13.85
CA SER A 26 -6.64 5.95 14.98
C SER A 26 -6.14 6.55 16.30
N LYS A 27 -4.82 6.77 16.44
CA LYS A 27 -4.18 7.32 17.65
C LYS A 27 -3.86 8.81 17.48
N GLN A 28 -4.88 9.65 17.67
CA GLN A 28 -4.80 11.11 17.47
C GLN A 28 -3.70 11.81 18.28
N ASN A 29 -3.30 11.24 19.42
CA ASN A 29 -2.20 11.73 20.25
C ASN A 29 -0.83 11.75 19.54
N ILE A 30 -0.69 11.08 18.39
CA ILE A 30 0.55 11.06 17.61
C ILE A 30 0.61 12.20 16.58
N TRP A 31 -0.52 12.52 15.94
CA TRP A 31 -0.53 13.33 14.71
C TRP A 31 -1.40 14.59 14.79
N ASN A 32 -2.31 14.67 15.75
CA ASN A 32 -3.22 15.81 15.90
C ASN A 32 -2.70 16.77 16.98
N PRO A 33 -2.18 17.97 16.63
CA PRO A 33 -1.70 18.97 17.58
C PRO A 33 -2.77 19.48 18.56
N ARG A 34 -4.05 19.35 18.21
CA ARG A 34 -5.18 19.74 19.07
C ARG A 34 -5.51 18.70 20.13
N HIS A 35 -4.97 17.49 20.01
CA HIS A 35 -5.21 16.45 20.99
C HIS A 35 -4.44 16.78 22.28
N PRO A 36 -5.08 16.74 23.47
CA PRO A 36 -4.45 17.18 24.73
C PRO A 36 -3.17 16.40 25.06
N LYS A 37 -3.08 15.14 24.60
CA LYS A 37 -1.91 14.28 24.81
C LYS A 37 -0.84 14.39 23.71
N TYR A 38 -0.98 15.31 22.75
CA TYR A 38 -0.04 15.45 21.62
C TYR A 38 1.36 15.86 22.06
N THR A 39 1.47 16.75 23.04
CA THR A 39 2.76 17.24 23.55
C THR A 39 3.44 16.19 24.43
N SER A 40 2.70 15.24 25.00
CA SER A 40 3.25 14.22 25.91
C SER A 40 4.10 13.18 25.17
N THR A 41 5.42 13.28 25.34
CA THR A 41 6.38 12.30 24.80
C THR A 41 6.13 10.91 25.36
N VAL A 42 5.82 10.80 26.66
CA VAL A 42 5.54 9.52 27.34
C VAL A 42 4.36 8.78 26.68
N VAL A 43 3.27 9.49 26.37
CA VAL A 43 2.09 8.89 25.73
C VAL A 43 2.41 8.48 24.29
N LYS A 44 3.22 9.27 23.57
CA LYS A 44 3.65 8.93 22.22
C LYS A 44 4.53 7.69 22.19
N ASP A 45 5.54 7.62 23.06
CA ASP A 45 6.44 6.47 23.16
C ASP A 45 5.69 5.19 23.57
N LYS A 46 4.71 5.30 24.49
CA LYS A 46 3.80 4.19 24.83
C LYS A 46 2.99 3.73 23.62
N THR A 47 2.52 4.66 22.78
CA THR A 47 1.76 4.32 21.57
C THR A 47 2.64 3.62 20.54
N TYR A 48 3.89 4.03 20.39
CA TYR A 48 4.84 3.33 19.51
C TYR A 48 5.18 1.93 20.04
N ALA A 49 5.35 1.79 21.36
CA ALA A 49 5.55 0.49 21.99
C ALA A 49 4.32 -0.44 21.78
N GLU A 50 3.10 0.09 21.87
CA GLU A 50 1.86 -0.67 21.60
C GLU A 50 1.80 -1.20 20.15
N PHE A 51 2.35 -0.47 19.19
CA PHE A 51 2.46 -0.99 17.82
C PHE A 51 3.56 -2.07 17.72
N ALA A 52 4.69 -1.84 18.37
CA ALA A 52 5.84 -2.73 18.34
C ALA A 52 5.53 -4.13 18.89
N THR A 53 4.71 -4.22 19.95
CA THR A 53 4.29 -5.51 20.54
C THR A 53 3.56 -6.42 19.57
N LYS A 54 2.95 -5.88 18.51
CA LYS A 54 2.26 -6.68 17.47
C LYS A 54 3.22 -7.46 16.57
N TYR A 55 4.51 -7.12 16.57
CA TYR A 55 5.53 -7.70 15.69
C TYR A 55 6.68 -8.37 16.46
N GLY A 56 6.52 -8.55 17.77
CA GLY A 56 7.44 -9.29 18.63
C GLY A 56 8.70 -8.54 19.06
N ASN A 57 9.59 -9.24 19.77
CA ASN A 57 10.72 -8.66 20.53
C ASN A 57 11.78 -7.96 19.67
N ASN A 58 11.76 -8.16 18.36
CA ASN A 58 12.70 -7.51 17.44
C ASN A 58 12.25 -6.09 17.04
N PHE A 59 10.99 -5.73 17.28
CA PHE A 59 10.49 -4.37 17.06
C PHE A 59 10.53 -3.58 18.36
N SER A 60 11.28 -2.47 18.36
CA SER A 60 11.26 -1.51 19.46
C SER A 60 10.33 -0.34 19.12
N GLY A 61 9.75 0.29 20.14
CA GLY A 61 9.00 1.54 19.95
C GLY A 61 9.83 2.63 19.26
N GLN A 62 11.15 2.63 19.47
CA GLN A 62 12.08 3.53 18.80
C GLN A 62 12.14 3.29 17.29
N ALA A 63 12.23 2.02 16.84
CA ALA A 63 12.19 1.69 15.41
C ALA A 63 10.87 2.13 14.75
N VAL A 64 9.74 1.97 15.46
CA VAL A 64 8.43 2.44 15.00
C VAL A 64 8.41 3.97 14.85
N LYS A 65 8.95 4.69 15.83
CA LYS A 65 9.04 6.16 15.83
C LYS A 65 9.89 6.69 14.68
N GLU A 66 11.05 6.08 14.45
CA GLU A 66 11.94 6.41 13.33
C GLU A 66 11.23 6.16 11.99
N ARG A 67 10.60 5.00 11.85
CA ARG A 67 9.87 4.67 10.62
C ARG A 67 8.72 5.63 10.35
N TRP A 68 7.93 5.96 11.36
CA TRP A 68 6.85 6.94 11.23
C TRP A 68 7.39 8.32 10.85
N THR A 69 8.51 8.75 11.44
CA THR A 69 9.18 10.00 11.10
C THR A 69 9.56 10.02 9.62
N ASN A 70 10.12 8.94 9.10
CA ASN A 70 10.47 8.81 7.68
C ASN A 70 9.22 8.90 6.78
N ILE A 71 8.16 8.16 7.10
CA ILE A 71 6.88 8.20 6.36
C ILE A 71 6.33 9.64 6.31
N ARG A 72 6.28 10.33 7.44
CA ARG A 72 5.75 11.70 7.51
C ARG A 72 6.60 12.68 6.70
N SER A 73 7.93 12.53 6.74
CA SER A 73 8.85 13.34 5.92
C SER A 73 8.66 13.10 4.43
N THR A 74 8.53 11.83 4.00
CA THR A 74 8.23 11.48 2.61
C THR A 74 6.89 12.07 2.16
N PHE A 75 5.86 11.99 3.00
CA PHE A 75 4.55 12.59 2.73
C PHE A 75 4.66 14.12 2.55
N ALA A 76 5.36 14.81 3.46
CA ALA A 76 5.58 16.25 3.35
C ALA A 76 6.33 16.64 2.07
N ASN A 77 7.27 15.81 1.60
CA ASN A 77 7.97 16.02 0.34
C ASN A 77 7.02 15.93 -0.86
N TYR A 78 6.18 14.89 -0.92
CA TYR A 78 5.18 14.78 -1.98
C TYR A 78 4.16 15.93 -1.92
N LEU A 79 3.73 16.34 -0.73
CA LEU A 79 2.81 17.46 -0.57
C LEU A 79 3.41 18.77 -1.11
N ARG A 80 4.71 19.02 -0.89
CA ARG A 80 5.41 20.17 -1.49
C ARG A 80 5.42 20.08 -3.01
N LYS A 81 5.75 18.91 -3.58
CA LYS A 81 5.75 18.69 -5.03
C LYS A 81 4.37 18.93 -5.66
N VAL A 82 3.30 18.41 -5.05
CA VAL A 82 1.92 18.65 -5.51
C VAL A 82 1.61 20.14 -5.54
N LYS A 83 1.94 20.86 -4.46
CA LYS A 83 1.69 22.31 -4.37
C LYS A 83 2.48 23.12 -5.41
N THR A 84 3.76 22.81 -5.62
CA THR A 84 4.59 23.50 -6.61
C THR A 84 4.06 23.27 -8.02
N ASN A 85 3.68 22.04 -8.38
CA ASN A 85 3.11 21.76 -9.70
C ASN A 85 1.76 22.46 -9.92
N ALA A 86 0.91 22.50 -8.90
CA ALA A 86 -0.37 23.22 -8.97
C ALA A 86 -0.18 24.74 -9.21
N GLN A 87 0.89 25.34 -8.68
CA GLN A 87 1.21 26.75 -8.89
C GLN A 87 1.82 27.03 -10.27
N SER A 88 2.49 26.06 -10.87
CA SER A 88 3.13 26.18 -12.19
C SER A 88 2.17 25.96 -13.37
N GLY A 89 0.89 25.67 -13.13
CA GLY A 89 -0.11 25.44 -14.19
C GLY A 89 0.15 24.20 -15.05
N ASN A 90 1.06 23.32 -14.61
CA ASN A 90 1.36 22.06 -15.29
C ASN A 90 0.28 21.00 -15.01
N GLU A 91 0.25 19.96 -15.83
CA GLU A 91 -0.63 18.79 -15.69
C GLU A 91 -0.67 18.25 -14.25
N GLU A 92 -1.82 17.68 -13.86
CA GLU A 92 -2.10 17.19 -12.50
C GLU A 92 -1.00 16.24 -12.01
N TYR A 93 -0.18 16.68 -11.06
CA TYR A 93 0.91 15.88 -10.52
C TYR A 93 0.37 14.70 -9.69
N LYS A 94 0.34 13.52 -10.30
CA LYS A 94 -0.11 12.28 -9.65
C LYS A 94 0.99 11.63 -8.83
N VAL A 95 0.77 11.50 -7.52
CA VAL A 95 1.71 10.85 -6.60
C VAL A 95 1.57 9.32 -6.67
N ASN A 96 2.57 8.63 -7.23
CA ASN A 96 2.63 7.16 -7.24
C ASN A 96 3.38 6.60 -6.01
N TRP A 97 2.92 6.93 -4.81
CA TRP A 97 3.47 6.38 -3.57
C TRP A 97 2.41 5.62 -2.79
N HIS A 98 2.72 4.39 -2.40
CA HIS A 98 1.74 3.46 -1.84
C HIS A 98 1.13 3.87 -0.49
N LEU A 99 1.73 4.83 0.21
CA LEU A 99 1.18 5.40 1.45
C LEU A 99 0.56 6.77 1.24
N TRP A 100 0.51 7.29 0.01
CA TRP A 100 -0.06 8.61 -0.29
C TRP A 100 -1.51 8.72 0.18
N GLU A 101 -2.39 7.84 -0.32
CA GLU A 101 -3.79 7.78 0.08
C GLU A 101 -3.96 7.53 1.59
N PRO A 102 -3.32 6.51 2.19
CA PRO A 102 -3.37 6.30 3.63
C PRO A 102 -2.93 7.50 4.49
N CYS A 103 -2.02 8.35 4.02
CA CYS A 103 -1.51 9.49 4.78
C CYS A 103 -2.37 10.76 4.65
N GLN A 104 -3.40 10.79 3.79
CA GLN A 104 -4.21 11.99 3.57
C GLN A 104 -4.91 12.53 4.83
N PHE A 105 -5.13 11.71 5.86
CA PHE A 105 -5.70 12.19 7.13
C PHE A 105 -4.86 13.29 7.79
N LEU A 106 -3.54 13.34 7.51
CA LEU A 106 -2.65 14.38 8.00
C LEU A 106 -2.99 15.78 7.46
N LEU A 107 -3.69 15.86 6.32
CA LEU A 107 -4.14 17.14 5.74
C LEU A 107 -5.32 17.74 6.49
N ARG A 108 -6.14 16.91 7.16
CA ARG A 108 -7.36 17.35 7.86
C ARG A 108 -7.05 18.31 9.02
N VAL A 109 -5.88 18.18 9.63
CA VAL A 109 -5.40 19.07 10.69
C VAL A 109 -5.03 20.47 10.18
N ASN A 110 -4.47 20.54 8.97
CA ASN A 110 -3.94 21.79 8.42
C ASN A 110 -5.00 22.70 7.79
N ARG A 111 -6.21 22.18 7.50
CA ARG A 111 -7.30 23.00 6.90
C ARG A 111 -7.75 24.13 7.82
N SER A 112 -7.61 23.95 9.13
CA SER A 112 -8.13 24.90 10.11
C SER A 112 -7.19 26.05 10.48
N ASN A 113 -6.06 26.20 9.79
CA ASN A 113 -5.23 27.41 9.87
C ASN A 113 -5.50 28.37 8.70
N ILE A 114 -6.45 28.06 7.80
CA ILE A 114 -6.82 28.86 6.63
C ILE A 114 -8.25 29.46 6.78
N SER A 115 -8.94 29.19 7.90
CA SER A 115 -10.30 29.71 8.14
C SER A 115 -10.29 30.88 9.13
N THR A 116 -9.47 31.89 8.86
CA THR A 116 -9.68 33.24 9.37
C THR A 116 -9.49 34.17 8.20
N GLN A 117 -10.46 34.21 7.29
CA GLN A 117 -10.79 35.28 6.32
C GLN A 117 -11.74 34.74 5.24
N VAL A 118 -12.92 34.25 5.64
CA VAL A 118 -14.17 34.44 4.88
C VAL A 118 -15.30 34.39 5.91
N GLN A 119 -15.75 35.56 6.33
CA GLN A 119 -17.03 35.72 7.00
C GLN A 119 -18.14 35.72 5.93
N ASN A 120 -19.31 35.27 6.39
CA ASN A 120 -20.66 35.48 5.86
C ASN A 120 -21.18 34.49 4.80
N GLY A 121 -22.20 33.74 5.21
CA GLY A 121 -23.03 32.91 4.34
C GLY A 121 -23.75 31.80 5.10
N GLU A 122 -24.54 32.20 6.11
CA GLU A 122 -25.66 31.51 6.77
C GLU A 122 -25.75 29.97 6.87
N CYS A 123 -25.91 29.56 8.13
CA CYS A 123 -26.47 28.31 8.58
C CYS A 123 -27.98 28.28 8.33
N SER A 124 -28.50 27.19 7.78
CA SER A 124 -29.87 26.78 8.10
C SER A 124 -29.93 25.25 8.18
N GLU A 125 -30.23 24.79 9.39
CA GLU A 125 -30.66 23.44 9.72
C GLU A 125 -32.04 23.19 9.10
N ILE A 126 -32.24 22.07 8.42
CA ILE A 126 -33.53 21.35 8.47
C ILE A 126 -33.24 19.84 8.41
N ALA A 127 -33.74 19.12 9.41
CA ALA A 127 -33.74 17.67 9.55
C ALA A 127 -34.98 17.02 8.89
N SER A 128 -34.97 15.68 8.80
CA SER A 128 -36.04 14.76 8.32
C SER A 128 -36.23 14.74 6.78
N ASP A 129 -36.57 13.65 6.11
CA ASP A 129 -37.07 12.33 6.51
C ASP A 129 -36.81 11.30 5.38
N LEU A 130 -37.09 10.03 5.67
CA LEU A 130 -36.97 8.83 4.81
C LEU A 130 -37.63 8.94 3.41
N GLU A 131 -37.03 8.31 2.39
CA GLU A 131 -37.64 7.21 1.62
C GLU A 131 -36.70 6.70 0.51
N ALA A 132 -36.63 5.37 0.36
CA ALA A 132 -36.09 4.68 -0.81
C ALA A 132 -37.21 4.45 -1.84
N PRO A 133 -36.89 4.41 -3.14
CA PRO A 133 -37.47 3.34 -3.94
C PRO A 133 -36.50 2.68 -4.93
N ASP A 134 -36.89 1.46 -5.26
CA ASP A 134 -36.27 0.45 -6.11
C ASP A 134 -36.28 0.79 -7.63
N ILE A 135 -35.23 0.30 -8.30
CA ILE A 135 -35.17 -0.38 -9.61
C ILE A 135 -35.99 0.17 -10.82
N SER A 136 -35.29 0.51 -11.92
CA SER A 136 -35.47 -0.16 -13.22
C SER A 136 -34.43 0.27 -14.27
N ASP A 137 -34.01 -0.71 -15.08
CA ASP A 137 -33.16 -0.61 -16.26
C ASP A 137 -33.82 0.15 -17.41
N SER A 138 -33.05 0.98 -18.13
CA SER A 138 -33.23 1.18 -19.57
C SER A 138 -31.98 1.80 -20.20
N GLU A 139 -31.70 1.32 -21.40
CA GLU A 139 -30.45 1.37 -22.15
C GLU A 139 -30.38 2.57 -23.13
N ILE A 140 -29.15 3.04 -23.43
CA ILE A 140 -28.69 3.77 -24.66
C ILE A 140 -29.06 5.29 -24.68
N ILE A 141 -28.13 6.26 -24.81
CA ILE A 141 -27.55 6.77 -26.06
C ILE A 141 -26.43 7.83 -25.82
N THR A 142 -25.37 7.71 -26.62
CA THR A 142 -24.35 8.68 -27.09
C THR A 142 -23.36 9.33 -26.13
N GLY A 143 -22.11 9.34 -26.59
CA GLY A 143 -20.97 9.85 -25.85
C GLY A 143 -20.81 11.36 -25.89
N THR A 144 -20.13 11.86 -24.88
CA THR A 144 -19.00 12.82 -24.93
C THR A 144 -18.52 12.99 -23.49
N GLU A 145 -17.20 12.80 -23.30
CA GLU A 145 -16.32 13.36 -22.26
C GLU A 145 -16.70 13.29 -20.76
N GLU A 146 -15.65 13.07 -19.96
CA GLU A 146 -15.60 13.04 -18.50
C GLU A 146 -16.22 11.81 -17.82
N THR A 147 -15.48 10.71 -17.88
CA THR A 147 -15.60 9.63 -16.88
C THR A 147 -15.32 10.18 -15.48
N ARG A 148 -16.37 10.65 -14.81
CA ARG A 148 -16.43 10.68 -13.36
C ARG A 148 -16.09 9.28 -12.88
N LEU A 149 -14.89 9.12 -12.33
CA LEU A 149 -14.41 7.89 -11.69
C LEU A 149 -15.25 7.63 -10.44
N THR A 150 -16.48 7.16 -10.65
CA THR A 150 -17.29 6.57 -9.59
C THR A 150 -16.60 5.28 -9.15
N CYS A 151 -16.70 4.93 -7.87
CA CYS A 151 -16.16 3.68 -7.35
C CYS A 151 -16.63 2.45 -8.16
N SER A 152 -17.81 2.56 -8.81
CA SER A 152 -18.33 1.57 -9.75
C SER A 152 -17.43 1.37 -10.96
N GLY A 153 -16.95 2.43 -11.63
CA GLY A 153 -16.07 2.34 -12.79
C GLY A 153 -14.70 1.74 -12.48
N VAL A 154 -14.14 2.07 -11.31
CA VAL A 154 -12.89 1.47 -10.81
C VAL A 154 -13.11 0.00 -10.44
N ALA A 155 -14.20 -0.33 -9.77
CA ALA A 155 -14.55 -1.71 -9.43
C ALA A 155 -14.76 -2.57 -10.68
N HIS A 156 -15.43 -2.04 -11.72
CA HIS A 156 -15.64 -2.74 -12.99
C HIS A 156 -14.32 -2.97 -13.74
N SER A 157 -13.44 -1.97 -13.74
CA SER A 157 -12.12 -2.09 -14.36
C SER A 157 -11.26 -3.14 -13.64
N LEU A 158 -11.26 -3.12 -12.30
CA LEU A 158 -10.58 -4.14 -11.50
C LEU A 158 -11.16 -5.53 -11.73
N LEU A 159 -12.49 -5.67 -11.75
CA LEU A 159 -13.15 -6.94 -12.07
C LEU A 159 -12.76 -7.47 -13.44
N ARG A 160 -12.62 -6.61 -14.44
CA ARG A 160 -12.17 -7.01 -15.79
C ARG A 160 -10.71 -7.47 -15.79
N VAL A 161 -9.83 -6.77 -15.06
CA VAL A 161 -8.42 -7.18 -14.89
C VAL A 161 -8.31 -8.50 -14.14
N PHE A 162 -9.06 -8.70 -13.06
CA PHE A 162 -9.05 -9.94 -12.30
C PHE A 162 -9.69 -11.10 -13.07
N ARG A 163 -10.75 -10.87 -13.87
CA ARG A 163 -11.30 -11.89 -14.77
C ARG A 163 -10.32 -12.25 -15.89
N GLY A 164 -9.59 -11.27 -16.43
CA GLY A 164 -8.51 -11.51 -17.39
C GLY A 164 -7.30 -12.23 -16.80
N ALA A 165 -7.05 -12.08 -15.49
CA ALA A 165 -6.03 -12.85 -14.77
C ALA A 165 -6.52 -14.24 -14.33
N GLN A 166 -7.84 -14.43 -14.16
CA GLN A 166 -8.46 -15.72 -13.86
C GLN A 166 -8.61 -16.61 -15.09
N HIS A 167 -8.77 -16.02 -16.27
CA HIS A 167 -8.65 -16.72 -17.55
C HIS A 167 -7.22 -16.58 -18.04
N ASP A 168 -6.36 -17.47 -17.55
CA ASP A 168 -5.00 -17.75 -18.03
C ASP A 168 -4.66 -17.07 -19.37
N PRO A 169 -4.18 -15.81 -19.33
CA PRO A 169 -3.98 -15.01 -20.54
C PRO A 169 -2.83 -15.53 -21.40
N PHE A 170 -2.06 -16.51 -20.90
CA PHE A 170 -0.90 -17.10 -21.55
C PHE A 170 -1.06 -18.60 -21.83
N GLY A 171 -2.21 -19.21 -21.54
CA GLY A 171 -2.42 -20.65 -21.74
C GLY A 171 -1.54 -21.56 -20.84
N LEU A 172 -0.92 -21.00 -19.79
CA LEU A 172 -0.04 -21.70 -18.87
C LEU A 172 -0.76 -22.76 -18.02
N ASP A 173 -2.00 -22.54 -17.60
CA ASP A 173 -2.79 -23.45 -16.74
C ASP A 173 -3.01 -24.82 -17.39
N ASN A 174 -2.99 -24.91 -18.73
CA ASN A 174 -3.12 -26.17 -19.46
C ASN A 174 -1.79 -26.93 -19.63
N THR A 175 -0.65 -26.30 -19.32
CA THR A 175 0.67 -26.93 -19.43
C THR A 175 1.01 -27.72 -18.16
N VAL A 176 1.93 -28.69 -18.28
CA VAL A 176 2.46 -29.40 -17.10
C VAL A 176 3.10 -28.41 -16.12
N HIS A 177 3.84 -27.43 -16.63
CA HIS A 177 4.52 -26.43 -15.81
C HIS A 177 3.56 -25.45 -15.12
N GLY A 178 2.47 -25.03 -15.76
CA GLY A 178 1.49 -24.16 -15.11
C GLY A 178 0.66 -24.90 -14.07
N ARG A 179 0.32 -26.18 -14.28
CA ARG A 179 -0.29 -27.01 -13.21
C ARG A 179 0.62 -27.10 -11.98
N ILE A 180 1.92 -27.28 -12.18
CA ILE A 180 2.92 -27.26 -11.10
C ILE A 180 2.97 -25.87 -10.45
N GLY A 181 3.05 -24.80 -11.24
CA GLY A 181 3.09 -23.43 -10.74
C GLY A 181 1.86 -23.06 -9.91
N LYS A 182 0.67 -23.52 -10.31
CA LYS A 182 -0.58 -23.37 -9.56
C LYS A 182 -0.54 -24.12 -8.24
N ALA A 183 -0.12 -25.38 -8.24
CA ALA A 183 0.00 -26.17 -7.01
C ALA A 183 1.02 -25.55 -6.03
N VAL A 184 2.14 -25.07 -6.53
CA VAL A 184 3.16 -24.35 -5.74
C VAL A 184 2.58 -23.06 -5.17
N THR A 185 1.91 -22.25 -5.98
CA THR A 185 1.30 -20.99 -5.55
C THR A 185 0.22 -21.19 -4.50
N GLU A 186 -0.63 -22.21 -4.69
CA GLU A 186 -1.65 -22.61 -3.73
C GLU A 186 -1.02 -23.01 -2.40
N LYS A 187 0.06 -23.82 -2.43
CA LYS A 187 0.78 -24.22 -1.22
C LYS A 187 1.48 -23.05 -0.52
N LEU A 188 2.11 -22.15 -1.26
CA LEU A 188 2.74 -20.95 -0.69
C LEU A 188 1.70 -20.02 -0.04
N SER A 189 0.49 -19.95 -0.61
CA SER A 189 -0.60 -19.12 -0.06
C SER A 189 -1.13 -19.59 1.29
N GLN A 190 -0.97 -20.90 1.59
CA GLN A 190 -1.38 -21.51 2.85
C GLN A 190 -0.33 -21.32 3.97
N MET A 191 0.88 -20.86 3.63
CA MET A 191 1.99 -20.74 4.57
C MET A 191 2.05 -19.36 5.23
N ASN A 192 2.76 -19.28 6.37
CA ASN A 192 3.09 -17.99 6.94
C ASN A 192 4.06 -17.22 6.02
N SER A 193 4.06 -15.89 6.11
CA SER A 193 4.81 -15.06 5.16
C SER A 193 6.32 -15.27 5.18
N PHE A 194 6.87 -15.70 6.32
CA PHE A 194 8.31 -15.94 6.45
C PHE A 194 8.71 -17.26 5.76
N GLU A 195 7.96 -18.33 6.01
CA GLU A 195 8.16 -19.63 5.37
C GLU A 195 7.91 -19.57 3.87
N ALA A 196 6.83 -18.90 3.44
CA ALA A 196 6.53 -18.70 2.03
C ALA A 196 7.69 -17.97 1.32
N ALA A 197 8.25 -16.92 1.94
CA ALA A 197 9.39 -16.19 1.37
C ALA A 197 10.65 -17.06 1.28
N LYS A 198 10.96 -17.84 2.34
CA LYS A 198 12.12 -18.74 2.35
C LYS A 198 12.01 -19.82 1.26
N LEU A 199 10.85 -20.47 1.14
CA LEU A 199 10.63 -21.49 0.12
C LEU A 199 10.59 -20.90 -1.29
N THR A 200 10.00 -19.71 -1.46
CA THR A 200 10.04 -19.00 -2.74
C THR A 200 11.48 -18.73 -3.17
N GLN A 201 12.34 -18.28 -2.25
CA GLN A 201 13.76 -18.06 -2.56
C GLN A 201 14.45 -19.37 -2.96
N MET A 202 14.21 -20.47 -2.24
CA MET A 202 14.77 -21.78 -2.60
C MET A 202 14.32 -22.25 -3.99
N ILE A 203 13.04 -22.06 -4.34
CA ILE A 203 12.52 -22.41 -5.66
C ILE A 203 13.22 -21.58 -6.74
N ILE A 204 13.39 -20.27 -6.51
CA ILE A 204 14.11 -19.38 -7.44
C ILE A 204 15.56 -19.85 -7.60
N ASP A 205 16.26 -20.16 -6.51
CA ASP A 205 17.66 -20.60 -6.56
C ASP A 205 17.82 -21.89 -7.38
N ILE A 206 16.89 -22.85 -7.23
CA ILE A 206 16.86 -24.08 -8.03
C ILE A 206 16.62 -23.76 -9.51
N LEU A 207 15.64 -22.90 -9.82
CA LEU A 207 15.33 -22.53 -11.20
C LEU A 207 16.49 -21.80 -11.88
N VAL A 208 17.20 -20.94 -11.15
CA VAL A 208 18.41 -20.26 -11.63
C VAL A 208 19.55 -21.26 -11.85
N MET A 209 19.72 -22.23 -10.94
CA MET A 209 20.74 -23.27 -11.08
C MET A 209 20.52 -24.11 -12.34
N TYR A 210 19.28 -24.49 -12.64
CA TYR A 210 18.92 -25.29 -13.82
C TYR A 210 18.61 -24.47 -15.08
N ASN A 211 18.85 -23.16 -15.06
CA ASN A 211 18.75 -22.36 -16.27
C ASN A 211 19.77 -22.88 -17.31
N ILE A 212 19.37 -22.97 -18.58
CA ILE A 212 20.20 -23.49 -19.68
C ILE A 212 21.49 -22.67 -19.81
N ASP A 213 21.43 -21.37 -19.55
CA ASP A 213 22.59 -20.47 -19.64
C ASP A 213 23.47 -20.49 -18.37
N SER A 214 23.09 -21.27 -17.36
CA SER A 214 23.82 -21.36 -16.10
C SER A 214 25.03 -22.28 -16.24
N THR A 215 26.22 -21.75 -15.92
CA THR A 215 27.49 -22.50 -15.91
C THR A 215 27.55 -23.55 -14.79
N ILE A 216 26.71 -23.39 -13.76
CA ILE A 216 26.57 -24.33 -12.65
C ILE A 216 25.42 -25.33 -12.87
N ASN A 217 24.78 -25.32 -14.04
CA ASN A 217 23.72 -26.26 -14.36
C ASN A 217 24.31 -27.68 -14.41
N PRO A 218 23.85 -28.60 -13.55
CA PRO A 218 24.36 -29.97 -13.53
C PRO A 218 24.25 -30.69 -14.88
N ASN A 219 23.26 -30.32 -15.71
CA ASN A 219 23.06 -30.90 -17.05
C ASN A 219 24.09 -30.41 -18.08
N ASN A 220 24.76 -29.28 -17.82
CA ASN A 220 25.80 -28.71 -18.69
C ASN A 220 27.20 -29.22 -18.34
N ILE A 221 27.37 -29.83 -17.16
CA ILE A 221 28.65 -30.41 -16.73
C ILE A 221 28.80 -31.74 -17.47
N LYS A 222 29.47 -31.71 -18.62
CA LYS A 222 29.87 -32.94 -19.32
C LYS A 222 30.74 -33.77 -18.37
N SER A 223 30.32 -35.02 -18.15
CA SER A 223 31.10 -36.01 -17.42
C SER A 223 32.32 -36.40 -18.26
N GLU A 224 33.37 -35.58 -18.23
CA GLU A 224 34.70 -35.98 -18.70
C GLU A 224 35.41 -36.72 -17.56
N MET A 225 34.96 -37.94 -17.26
CA MET A 225 35.74 -39.01 -16.63
C MET A 225 34.97 -40.32 -16.73
N PHE A 226 35.01 -40.92 -17.92
CA PHE A 226 35.15 -42.37 -18.13
C PHE A 226 35.86 -42.59 -19.48
#